data_AF-A0A101LRE3-F1
#
_entry.id   AF-A0A101LRE3-F1
#
_cell.length_a   1.000
_cell.length_b   1.000
_cell.length_c   1.000
_cell.angle_alpha   90.00
_cell.angle_beta   90.00
_cell.angle_gamma   90.00
#
_symmetry.space_group_name_H-M   'P 1'
#
loop_
_entity.id
_entity.type
_entity.pdbx_description
1 polymer ?
#
loop_
_entity_poly.entity_id
_entity_poly.type
_entity_poly.pdbx_seq_one_letter_code
_entity_poly.pdbx_strand_id
1 'polypeptide(L)'
;MPRWTDQPATDTDAIFDFILKFSGTFLRRHASLLAKVLPPTLGFGMFLAYFARNHFYPSFDLFQFSSLLLAAACLGFLTIGAFVAALFLPGAWVYYRFINTPAIKEDITYALPYRTEGRFRKIMLLMTLVFFVPYLLAGFSDAAILFVDPELFVSVAFLAPVPITLLAGMAVQGLFDLRRFSFLKFVWEAYLPTMVVGLFIVWMLAQAYPLVSAWQPLFKWSALAIAPFVIAFITTLTSMVFIAGWNAALMFSLFFALFLAGYSGVLTTLPETMVKTLGLGNYQAKAIVLDASYCAKEQAKVLPTNDQCVLQDVQVVWSLGEAFVLRLADGSAARLPAAAIRALVKP
;
A
#
# COMPACT_ATOMS: atom_id res chain seq x y z
N MET A 1 -0.31 30.72 -6.47
CA MET A 1 -1.08 30.29 -7.65
C MET A 1 -2.54 30.15 -7.21
N PRO A 2 -3.49 30.86 -7.85
CA PRO A 2 -4.90 30.78 -7.48
C PRO A 2 -5.46 29.39 -7.83
N ARG A 3 -6.31 28.85 -6.95
CA ARG A 3 -6.93 27.53 -7.09
C ARG A 3 -8.11 27.64 -8.06
N TRP A 4 -8.45 26.56 -8.76
CA TRP A 4 -9.65 26.52 -9.61
C TRP A 4 -10.96 26.72 -8.82
N THR A 5 -10.90 26.59 -7.49
CA THR A 5 -11.99 26.82 -6.53
C THR A 5 -12.13 28.28 -6.10
N ASP A 6 -11.33 29.23 -6.59
CA ASP A 6 -11.46 30.65 -6.22
C ASP A 6 -12.67 31.34 -6.90
N GLN A 7 -13.72 30.59 -7.22
CA GLN A 7 -15.02 31.04 -7.73
C GLN A 7 -16.07 30.93 -6.63
N PRO A 8 -17.11 31.80 -6.62
CA PRO A 8 -17.98 31.97 -5.45
C PRO A 8 -18.59 30.65 -4.98
N ALA A 9 -18.36 30.34 -3.70
CA ALA A 9 -18.66 29.08 -3.06
C ALA A 9 -20.14 28.72 -3.15
N THR A 10 -20.42 27.46 -3.48
CA THR A 10 -21.74 26.84 -3.32
C THR A 10 -21.82 26.18 -1.93
N ASP A 11 -22.99 26.14 -1.30
CA ASP A 11 -23.17 25.68 0.10
C ASP A 11 -22.64 24.26 0.40
N THR A 12 -22.46 23.42 -0.62
CA THR A 12 -21.79 22.10 -0.52
C THR A 12 -20.29 22.16 -0.22
N ASP A 13 -19.64 23.31 -0.48
CA ASP A 13 -18.20 23.53 -0.23
C ASP A 13 -17.92 23.80 1.25
N ALA A 14 -18.92 24.17 2.07
CA ALA A 14 -18.72 24.59 3.46
C ALA A 14 -18.17 23.48 4.36
N ILE A 15 -18.67 22.24 4.23
CA ILE A 15 -18.17 21.10 5.01
C ILE A 15 -16.79 20.67 4.53
N PHE A 16 -16.57 20.69 3.20
CA PHE A 16 -15.29 20.30 2.60
C PHE A 16 -14.19 21.32 2.95
N ASP A 17 -14.49 22.61 2.87
CA ASP A 17 -13.62 23.70 3.30
C ASP A 17 -13.41 23.68 4.81
N PHE A 18 -14.43 23.36 5.61
CA PHE A 18 -14.27 23.20 7.05
C PHE A 18 -13.32 22.05 7.36
N ILE A 19 -13.48 20.87 6.73
CA ILE A 19 -12.59 19.73 6.93
C ILE A 19 -11.16 20.07 6.46
N LEU A 20 -10.99 20.74 5.32
CA LEU A 20 -9.67 21.14 4.81
C LEU A 20 -9.01 22.22 5.67
N LYS A 21 -9.76 23.20 6.15
CA LYS A 21 -9.25 24.25 7.06
C LYS A 21 -8.97 23.66 8.42
N PHE A 22 -9.90 22.92 9.01
CA PHE A 22 -9.74 22.30 10.32
C PHE A 22 -8.59 21.29 10.32
N SER A 23 -8.55 20.37 9.34
CA SER A 23 -7.42 19.44 9.21
C SER A 23 -6.11 20.17 8.92
N GLY A 24 -6.12 21.20 8.06
CA GLY A 24 -4.92 21.98 7.74
C GLY A 24 -4.39 22.78 8.92
N THR A 25 -5.25 23.38 9.74
CA THR A 25 -4.88 24.12 10.95
C THR A 25 -4.50 23.18 12.08
N PHE A 26 -5.23 22.08 12.28
CA PHE A 26 -4.95 21.06 13.30
C PHE A 26 -3.64 20.32 13.00
N LEU A 27 -3.45 19.84 11.77
CA LEU A 27 -2.18 19.25 11.34
C LEU A 27 -1.06 20.27 11.41
N ARG A 28 -1.20 21.51 10.95
CA ARG A 28 -0.09 22.48 11.12
C ARG A 28 0.28 22.71 12.58
N ARG A 29 -0.71 22.74 13.48
CA ARG A 29 -0.49 23.04 14.90
C ARG A 29 0.06 21.84 15.69
N HIS A 30 -0.30 20.62 15.28
CA HIS A 30 0.07 19.39 15.99
C HIS A 30 0.92 18.41 15.17
N ALA A 31 1.27 18.69 13.91
CA ALA A 31 2.04 17.78 13.06
C ALA A 31 3.42 17.49 13.63
N SER A 32 4.09 18.47 14.24
CA SER A 32 5.40 18.24 14.86
C SER A 32 5.29 17.32 16.08
N LEU A 33 4.17 17.35 16.80
CA LEU A 33 3.89 16.51 17.96
C LEU A 33 3.42 15.12 17.53
N LEU A 34 2.51 15.05 16.56
CA LEU A 34 2.02 13.81 15.96
C LEU A 34 3.16 13.06 15.25
N ALA A 35 4.02 13.73 14.49
CA ALA A 35 5.17 13.10 13.85
C ALA A 35 6.19 12.57 14.86
N LYS A 36 6.28 13.16 16.07
CA LYS A 36 7.17 12.69 17.13
C LYS A 36 6.60 11.53 17.93
N VAL A 37 5.29 11.52 18.19
CA VAL A 37 4.66 10.58 19.14
C VAL A 37 3.96 9.41 18.43
N LEU A 38 3.33 9.65 17.29
CA LEU A 38 2.52 8.65 16.61
C LEU A 38 3.34 7.47 16.05
N PRO A 39 4.50 7.68 15.38
CA PRO A 39 5.28 6.56 14.86
C PRO A 39 5.83 5.64 15.97
N PRO A 40 6.41 6.15 17.07
CA PRO A 40 6.85 5.30 18.18
C PRO A 40 5.71 4.55 18.85
N THR A 41 4.57 5.19 19.10
CA THR A 41 3.43 4.57 19.80
C THR A 41 2.76 3.48 18.96
N LEU A 42 2.53 3.73 17.66
CA LEU A 42 1.97 2.73 16.75
C LEU A 42 2.96 1.59 16.50
N GLY A 43 4.24 1.88 16.29
CA GLY A 43 5.28 0.87 16.14
C GLY A 43 5.38 -0.03 17.39
N PHE A 44 5.42 0.59 18.58
CA PHE A 44 5.41 -0.11 19.86
C PHE A 44 4.19 -1.02 20.01
N GLY A 45 2.99 -0.51 19.72
CA GLY A 45 1.74 -1.28 19.76
C GLY A 45 1.75 -2.48 18.81
N MET A 46 2.24 -2.30 17.59
CA MET A 46 2.34 -3.41 16.62
C MET A 46 3.33 -4.50 17.08
N PHE A 47 4.46 -4.13 17.66
CA PHE A 47 5.41 -5.11 18.22
C PHE A 47 4.85 -5.82 19.46
N LEU A 48 4.14 -5.11 20.34
CA LEU A 48 3.44 -5.76 21.46
C LEU A 48 2.42 -6.80 20.98
N ALA A 49 1.64 -6.47 19.95
CA ALA A 49 0.71 -7.43 19.36
C ALA A 49 1.44 -8.65 18.76
N TYR A 50 2.58 -8.43 18.10
CA TYR A 50 3.42 -9.50 17.58
C TYR A 50 3.99 -10.43 18.68
N PHE A 51 4.48 -9.85 19.78
CA PHE A 51 4.98 -10.59 20.95
C PHE A 51 3.88 -11.38 21.65
N ALA A 52 2.71 -10.76 21.84
CA ALA A 52 1.54 -11.41 22.39
C ALA A 52 1.10 -12.60 21.52
N ARG A 53 1.05 -12.43 20.18
CA ARG A 53 0.70 -13.49 19.22
C ARG A 53 1.67 -14.66 19.23
N ASN A 54 2.96 -14.40 19.50
CA ASN A 54 3.99 -15.43 19.54
C ASN A 54 4.31 -15.92 20.97
N HIS A 55 3.51 -15.53 21.97
CA HIS A 55 3.65 -15.93 23.38
C HIS A 55 5.06 -15.72 23.96
N PHE A 56 5.74 -14.65 23.53
CA PHE A 56 7.10 -14.35 23.96
C PHE A 56 7.28 -12.86 24.21
N TYR A 57 7.95 -12.53 25.31
CA TYR A 57 8.43 -11.18 25.60
C TYR A 57 9.96 -11.22 25.68
N PRO A 58 10.68 -10.54 24.77
CA PRO A 58 12.14 -10.47 24.83
C PRO A 58 12.61 -9.60 26.01
N SER A 59 13.74 -9.98 26.59
CA SER A 59 14.52 -9.13 27.48
C SER A 59 15.18 -8.02 26.65
N PHE A 60 14.55 -6.85 26.61
CA PHE A 60 15.07 -5.73 25.82
C PHE A 60 16.11 -4.92 26.59
N ASP A 61 17.26 -4.69 25.94
CA ASP A 61 18.08 -3.54 26.24
C ASP A 61 17.50 -2.30 25.51
N LEU A 62 17.51 -1.14 26.18
CA LEU A 62 16.81 0.08 25.75
C LEU A 62 17.32 0.61 24.41
N PHE A 63 18.62 0.38 24.12
CA PHE A 63 19.25 0.72 22.85
C PHE A 63 18.86 -0.25 21.71
N GLN A 64 18.72 -1.53 21.99
CA GLN A 64 18.28 -2.51 20.99
C GLN A 64 16.80 -2.29 20.63
N PHE A 65 15.99 -1.90 21.61
CA PHE A 65 14.60 -1.59 21.38
C PHE A 65 14.38 -0.32 20.55
N SER A 66 15.14 0.74 20.84
CA SER A 66 15.06 2.00 20.08
C SER A 66 15.51 1.86 18.62
N SER A 67 16.57 1.09 18.35
CA SER A 67 17.01 0.80 16.97
C SER A 67 15.96 0.01 16.18
N LEU A 68 15.29 -0.95 16.82
CA LEU A 68 14.19 -1.71 16.21
C LEU A 68 12.96 -0.84 15.93
N LEU A 69 12.59 0.06 16.85
CA LEU A 69 11.52 1.03 16.62
C LEU A 69 11.85 2.02 15.49
N LEU A 70 13.11 2.45 15.37
CA LEU A 70 13.55 3.32 14.28
C LEU A 70 13.48 2.61 12.92
N ALA A 71 13.99 1.38 12.84
CA ALA A 71 13.86 0.55 11.65
C ALA A 71 12.38 0.35 11.27
N ALA A 72 11.52 0.23 12.28
CA ALA A 72 10.10 0.09 12.10
C ALA A 72 9.40 1.34 11.58
N ALA A 73 9.78 2.51 12.10
CA ALA A 73 9.31 3.78 11.57
C ALA A 73 9.73 3.95 10.10
N CYS A 74 10.97 3.57 9.74
CA CYS A 74 11.46 3.64 8.37
C CYS A 74 10.68 2.72 7.42
N LEU A 75 10.49 1.44 7.78
CA LEU A 75 9.74 0.48 6.96
C LEU A 75 8.25 0.83 6.89
N GLY A 76 7.65 1.29 7.98
CA GLY A 76 6.28 1.82 8.00
C GLY A 76 6.11 3.05 7.09
N PHE A 77 7.07 3.97 7.12
CA PHE A 77 7.09 5.14 6.23
C PHE A 77 7.25 4.73 4.77
N LEU A 78 8.13 3.78 4.45
CA LEU A 78 8.32 3.29 3.08
C LEU A 78 7.07 2.57 2.55
N THR A 79 6.45 1.72 3.36
CA THR A 79 5.24 0.98 2.96
C THR A 79 4.07 1.93 2.75
N ILE A 80 3.70 2.73 3.76
CA ILE A 80 2.62 3.71 3.64
C ILE A 80 2.93 4.74 2.56
N GLY A 81 4.19 5.18 2.46
CA GLY A 81 4.66 6.09 1.40
C GLY A 81 4.47 5.51 0.00
N ALA A 82 4.72 4.21 -0.20
CA ALA A 82 4.45 3.53 -1.46
C ALA A 82 2.95 3.50 -1.80
N PHE A 83 2.08 3.22 -0.82
CA PHE A 83 0.63 3.31 -0.99
C PHE A 83 0.16 4.73 -1.37
N VAL A 84 0.65 5.74 -0.64
CA VAL A 84 0.34 7.14 -0.94
C VAL A 84 0.83 7.52 -2.32
N ALA A 85 2.04 7.15 -2.70
CA ALA A 85 2.60 7.41 -4.02
C ALA A 85 1.78 6.74 -5.13
N ALA A 86 1.37 5.48 -4.94
CA ALA A 86 0.55 4.76 -5.90
C ALA A 86 -0.84 5.39 -6.10
N LEU A 87 -1.45 5.96 -5.05
CA LEU A 87 -2.75 6.64 -5.13
C LEU A 87 -2.66 8.08 -5.63
N PHE A 88 -1.53 8.75 -5.39
CA PHE A 88 -1.35 10.18 -5.63
C PHE A 88 -0.69 10.49 -6.99
N LEU A 89 0.38 9.77 -7.34
CA LEU A 89 1.18 10.07 -8.53
C LEU A 89 0.42 9.91 -9.85
N PRO A 90 -0.42 8.88 -10.06
CA PRO A 90 -1.18 8.75 -11.31
C PRO A 90 -2.05 9.98 -11.59
N GLY A 91 -2.77 10.45 -10.57
CA GLY A 91 -3.60 11.65 -10.65
C GLY A 91 -2.78 12.92 -10.90
N ALA A 92 -1.68 13.10 -10.16
CA ALA A 92 -0.76 14.22 -10.35
C ALA A 92 -0.22 14.26 -11.79
N TRP A 93 0.21 13.10 -12.30
CA TRP A 93 0.82 13.01 -13.61
C TRP A 93 -0.13 13.51 -14.70
N VAL A 94 -1.32 12.91 -14.79
CA VAL A 94 -2.32 13.29 -15.80
C VAL A 94 -2.77 14.74 -15.62
N TYR A 95 -2.99 15.19 -14.38
CA TYR A 95 -3.42 16.57 -14.13
C TYR A 95 -2.37 17.59 -14.61
N TYR A 96 -1.10 17.43 -14.24
CA TYR A 96 -0.08 18.41 -14.58
C TYR A 96 0.44 18.30 -16.02
N ARG A 97 0.54 17.09 -16.58
CA ARG A 97 1.08 16.87 -17.93
C ARG A 97 0.05 17.02 -19.04
N PHE A 98 -1.21 16.69 -18.76
CA PHE A 98 -2.29 16.80 -19.74
C PHE A 98 -3.18 18.02 -19.47
N ILE A 99 -3.95 18.00 -18.37
CA ILE A 99 -5.00 19.00 -18.10
C ILE A 99 -4.42 20.42 -17.95
N ASN A 100 -3.30 20.56 -17.24
CA ASN A 100 -2.69 21.87 -16.96
C ASN A 100 -1.73 22.37 -18.06
N THR A 101 -1.66 21.69 -19.21
CA THR A 101 -0.93 22.22 -20.37
C THR A 101 -1.68 23.45 -20.90
N PRO A 102 -0.99 24.58 -21.24
CA PRO A 102 -1.65 25.80 -21.71
C PRO A 102 -2.64 25.56 -22.86
N ALA A 103 -2.23 24.86 -23.92
CA ALA A 103 -3.10 24.58 -25.07
C ALA A 103 -4.38 23.79 -24.69
N ILE A 104 -4.24 22.73 -23.88
CA ILE A 104 -5.37 21.90 -23.46
C ILE A 104 -6.27 22.66 -22.49
N LYS A 105 -5.67 23.45 -21.59
CA LYS A 105 -6.38 24.26 -20.61
C LYS A 105 -7.21 25.35 -21.27
N GLU A 106 -6.67 26.01 -22.29
CA GLU A 106 -7.39 27.01 -23.09
C GLU A 106 -8.57 26.38 -23.83
N ASP A 107 -8.35 25.26 -24.54
CA ASP A 107 -9.40 24.52 -25.25
C ASP A 107 -10.52 24.06 -24.29
N ILE A 108 -10.16 23.48 -23.13
CA ILE A 108 -11.13 23.09 -22.09
C ILE A 108 -11.89 24.31 -21.57
N THR A 109 -11.20 25.42 -21.34
CA THR A 109 -11.84 26.64 -20.82
C THR A 109 -12.85 27.20 -21.83
N TYR A 110 -12.54 27.14 -23.12
CA TYR A 110 -13.45 27.55 -24.20
C TYR A 110 -14.66 26.59 -24.32
N ALA A 111 -14.45 25.30 -24.09
CA ALA A 111 -15.51 24.30 -24.12
C ALA A 111 -16.45 24.35 -22.90
N LEU A 112 -16.04 25.01 -21.80
CA LEU A 112 -16.86 25.15 -20.60
C LEU A 112 -17.95 26.22 -20.77
N PRO A 113 -19.20 25.97 -20.31
CA PRO A 113 -20.25 26.98 -20.34
C PRO A 113 -19.85 28.23 -19.55
N TYR A 114 -20.11 29.41 -20.11
CA TYR A 114 -19.82 30.69 -19.46
C TYR A 114 -20.73 30.95 -18.25
N ARG A 115 -21.95 30.41 -18.25
CA ARG A 115 -22.88 30.42 -17.12
C ARG A 115 -22.56 29.26 -16.16
N THR A 116 -22.71 29.51 -14.86
CA THR A 116 -22.47 28.51 -13.79
C THR A 116 -23.37 27.27 -13.92
N GLU A 117 -24.58 27.44 -14.45
CA GLU A 117 -25.51 26.35 -14.78
C GLU A 117 -24.90 25.39 -15.81
N GLY A 118 -24.54 24.18 -15.35
CA GLY A 118 -23.97 23.12 -16.20
C GLY A 118 -22.43 23.10 -16.28
N ARG A 119 -21.73 24.12 -15.77
CA ARG A 119 -20.26 24.12 -15.70
C ARG A 119 -19.72 22.98 -14.84
N PHE A 120 -20.31 22.79 -13.65
CA PHE A 120 -19.95 21.68 -12.76
C PHE A 120 -20.14 20.31 -13.44
N ARG A 121 -21.26 20.13 -14.15
CA ARG A 121 -21.54 18.88 -14.89
C ARG A 121 -20.50 18.60 -15.97
N LYS A 122 -20.08 19.61 -16.74
CA LYS A 122 -18.99 19.44 -17.74
C LYS A 122 -17.65 19.13 -17.08
N ILE A 123 -17.32 19.76 -15.95
CA ILE A 123 -16.09 19.45 -15.20
C ILE A 123 -16.13 18.01 -14.69
N MET A 124 -17.24 17.56 -14.09
CA MET A 124 -17.40 16.18 -13.66
C MET A 124 -17.31 15.20 -14.82
N LEU A 125 -17.86 15.54 -15.99
CA LEU A 125 -17.74 14.73 -17.20
C LEU A 125 -16.28 14.66 -17.70
N LEU A 126 -15.54 15.76 -17.67
CA LEU A 126 -14.10 15.78 -17.99
C LEU A 126 -13.34 14.84 -17.04
N MET A 127 -13.57 14.96 -15.73
CA MET A 127 -12.93 14.12 -14.72
C MET A 127 -13.28 12.65 -14.91
N THR A 128 -14.53 12.37 -15.26
CA THR A 128 -15.00 11.02 -15.53
C THR A 128 -14.25 10.43 -16.73
N LEU A 129 -14.12 11.17 -17.82
CA LEU A 129 -13.44 10.69 -19.02
C LEU A 129 -11.91 10.59 -18.85
N VAL A 130 -11.30 11.49 -18.07
CA VAL A 130 -9.85 11.56 -17.90
C VAL A 130 -9.32 10.60 -16.84
N PHE A 131 -10.05 10.40 -15.73
CA PHE A 131 -9.60 9.57 -14.60
C PHE A 131 -10.46 8.32 -14.42
N PHE A 132 -11.78 8.48 -14.35
CA PHE A 132 -12.69 7.38 -13.98
C PHE A 132 -12.72 6.27 -15.02
N VAL A 133 -12.97 6.62 -16.28
CA VAL A 133 -13.09 5.65 -17.36
C VAL A 133 -11.79 4.86 -17.55
N PRO A 134 -10.60 5.50 -17.66
CA PRO A 134 -9.36 4.75 -17.84
C PRO A 134 -9.04 3.81 -16.68
N TYR A 135 -9.19 4.28 -15.44
CA TYR A 135 -8.82 3.47 -14.27
C TYR A 135 -9.81 2.35 -13.99
N LEU A 136 -11.11 2.57 -14.14
CA LEU A 136 -12.10 1.51 -13.94
C LEU A 136 -12.11 0.48 -15.06
N LEU A 137 -11.89 0.89 -16.31
CA LEU A 137 -11.74 -0.09 -17.39
C LEU A 137 -10.47 -0.92 -17.21
N ALA A 138 -9.38 -0.33 -16.69
CA ALA A 138 -8.18 -1.08 -16.34
C ALA A 138 -8.45 -2.08 -15.20
N GLY A 139 -9.14 -1.63 -14.14
CA GLY A 139 -9.58 -2.52 -13.07
C GLY A 139 -10.53 -3.63 -13.54
N PHE A 140 -11.40 -3.33 -14.52
CA PHE A 140 -12.26 -4.32 -15.16
C PHE A 140 -11.46 -5.33 -15.98
N SER A 141 -10.48 -4.88 -16.78
CA SER A 141 -9.63 -5.79 -17.56
C SER A 141 -8.81 -6.71 -16.67
N ASP A 142 -8.29 -6.17 -15.55
CA ASP A 142 -7.58 -6.96 -14.55
C ASP A 142 -8.53 -7.96 -13.87
N ALA A 143 -9.72 -7.54 -13.45
CA ALA A 143 -10.71 -8.45 -12.88
C ALA A 143 -11.11 -9.56 -13.87
N ALA A 144 -11.33 -9.21 -15.15
CA ALA A 144 -11.75 -10.15 -16.18
C ALA A 144 -10.67 -11.20 -16.46
N ILE A 145 -9.40 -10.79 -16.56
CA ILE A 145 -8.33 -11.74 -16.88
C ILE A 145 -8.04 -12.71 -15.73
N LEU A 146 -8.34 -12.35 -14.47
CA LEU A 146 -8.30 -13.30 -13.35
C LEU A 146 -9.26 -14.49 -13.52
N PHE A 147 -10.36 -14.32 -14.25
CA PHE A 147 -11.34 -15.39 -14.51
C PHE A 147 -11.04 -16.17 -15.78
N VAL A 148 -10.38 -15.56 -16.76
CA VAL A 148 -10.09 -16.18 -18.05
C VAL A 148 -8.77 -16.93 -18.00
N ASP A 149 -7.68 -16.21 -17.68
CA ASP A 149 -6.33 -16.79 -17.64
C ASP A 149 -5.41 -15.93 -16.76
N PRO A 150 -5.17 -16.35 -15.49
CA PRO A 150 -4.31 -15.63 -14.57
C PRO A 150 -2.85 -15.47 -15.04
N GLU A 151 -2.36 -16.31 -15.96
CA GLU A 151 -0.97 -16.23 -16.44
C GLU A 151 -0.74 -14.99 -17.33
N LEU A 152 -1.79 -14.53 -18.01
CA LEU A 152 -1.76 -13.35 -18.88
C LEU A 152 -1.94 -12.03 -18.12
N PHE A 153 -2.13 -12.08 -16.80
CA PHE A 153 -2.51 -10.93 -15.99
C PHE A 153 -1.52 -9.76 -16.11
N VAL A 154 -0.21 -10.04 -16.03
CA VAL A 154 0.83 -8.99 -16.20
C VAL A 154 0.78 -8.40 -17.61
N SER A 155 0.67 -9.24 -18.64
CA SER A 155 0.58 -8.78 -20.03
C SER A 155 -0.63 -7.88 -20.27
N VAL A 156 -1.79 -8.22 -19.68
CA VAL A 156 -3.00 -7.39 -19.74
C VAL A 156 -2.82 -6.06 -19.02
N ALA A 157 -2.20 -6.05 -17.82
CA ALA A 157 -1.92 -4.81 -17.10
C ALA A 157 -1.02 -3.83 -17.88
N PHE A 158 -0.14 -4.34 -18.76
CA PHE A 158 0.68 -3.51 -19.66
C PHE A 158 -0.05 -3.12 -20.95
N LEU A 159 -0.80 -4.04 -21.58
CA LEU A 159 -1.35 -3.82 -22.92
C LEU A 159 -2.75 -3.20 -22.91
N ALA A 160 -3.62 -3.55 -21.95
CA ALA A 160 -4.99 -3.03 -21.88
C ALA A 160 -5.08 -1.51 -21.69
N PRO A 161 -4.16 -0.82 -20.96
CA PRO A 161 -4.16 0.63 -20.89
C PRO A 161 -4.09 1.34 -22.24
N VAL A 162 -3.48 0.74 -23.27
CA VAL A 162 -3.34 1.35 -24.61
C VAL A 162 -4.70 1.58 -25.28
N PRO A 163 -5.53 0.56 -25.56
CA PRO A 163 -6.86 0.78 -26.15
C PRO A 163 -7.79 1.57 -25.22
N ILE A 164 -7.68 1.39 -23.90
CA ILE A 164 -8.52 2.09 -22.92
C ILE A 164 -8.27 3.61 -22.97
N THR A 165 -7.00 4.03 -22.89
CA THR A 165 -6.64 5.45 -22.94
C THR A 165 -6.88 6.04 -24.32
N LEU A 166 -6.76 5.25 -25.39
CA LEU A 166 -7.09 5.68 -26.75
C LEU A 166 -8.58 6.01 -26.89
N LEU A 167 -9.46 5.11 -26.47
CA LEU A 167 -10.92 5.32 -26.49
C LEU A 167 -11.32 6.52 -25.63
N ALA A 168 -10.78 6.61 -24.41
CA ALA A 168 -11.02 7.75 -23.52
C ALA A 168 -10.51 9.06 -24.13
N GLY A 169 -9.31 9.07 -24.73
CA GLY A 169 -8.73 10.24 -25.37
C GLY A 169 -9.54 10.72 -26.58
N MET A 170 -10.05 9.80 -27.40
CA MET A 170 -10.96 10.14 -28.50
C MET A 170 -12.27 10.74 -28.00
N ALA A 171 -12.84 10.19 -26.92
CA ALA A 171 -14.04 10.74 -26.29
C ALA A 171 -13.79 12.14 -25.70
N VAL A 172 -12.67 12.35 -24.99
CA VAL A 172 -12.29 13.66 -24.46
C VAL A 172 -12.13 14.68 -25.59
N GLN A 173 -11.46 14.31 -26.68
CA GLN A 173 -11.30 15.20 -27.82
C GLN A 173 -12.63 15.56 -28.49
N GLY A 174 -13.53 14.58 -28.66
CA GLY A 174 -14.83 14.79 -29.29
C GLY A 174 -15.84 15.56 -28.43
N LEU A 175 -15.85 15.38 -27.11
CA LEU A 175 -16.81 16.05 -26.21
C LEU A 175 -16.39 17.47 -25.81
N PHE A 176 -15.09 17.79 -25.87
CA PHE A 176 -14.55 19.09 -25.50
C PHE A 176 -13.98 19.87 -26.69
N ASP A 177 -14.24 19.42 -27.93
CA ASP A 177 -13.75 20.04 -29.16
C ASP A 177 -12.25 20.41 -29.11
N LEU A 178 -11.44 19.52 -28.53
CA LEU A 178 -10.01 19.77 -28.38
C LEU A 178 -9.32 19.76 -29.75
N ARG A 179 -8.16 20.42 -29.83
CA ARG A 179 -7.34 20.46 -31.05
C ARG A 179 -7.06 19.06 -31.61
N ARG A 180 -6.97 18.97 -32.94
CA ARG A 180 -6.67 17.72 -33.66
C ARG A 180 -5.39 17.06 -33.11
N PHE A 181 -5.47 15.74 -32.87
CA PHE A 181 -4.42 14.89 -32.27
C PHE A 181 -4.17 15.07 -30.76
N SER A 182 -5.00 15.83 -30.04
CA SER A 182 -4.92 15.90 -28.57
C SER A 182 -5.14 14.53 -27.91
N PHE A 183 -5.89 13.62 -28.54
CA PHE A 183 -6.06 12.25 -28.07
C PHE A 183 -4.72 11.47 -28.00
N LEU A 184 -3.77 11.70 -28.93
CA LEU A 184 -2.46 11.02 -28.90
C LEU A 184 -1.63 11.50 -27.71
N LYS A 185 -1.68 12.81 -27.44
CA LYS A 185 -1.06 13.36 -26.24
C LYS A 185 -1.68 12.78 -24.97
N PHE A 186 -3.00 12.64 -24.95
CA PHE A 186 -3.69 11.99 -23.83
C PHE A 186 -3.23 10.55 -23.62
N VAL A 187 -3.17 9.73 -24.69
CA VAL A 187 -2.69 8.35 -24.63
C VAL A 187 -1.28 8.30 -24.02
N TRP A 188 -0.37 9.13 -24.52
CA TRP A 188 1.01 9.15 -24.02
C TRP A 188 1.09 9.50 -22.52
N GLU A 189 0.32 10.50 -22.09
CA GLU A 189 0.36 10.98 -20.71
C GLU A 189 -0.49 10.15 -19.73
N ALA A 190 -1.52 9.45 -20.21
CA ALA A 190 -2.42 8.64 -19.38
C ALA A 190 -2.06 7.16 -19.36
N TYR A 191 -1.26 6.67 -20.32
CA TYR A 191 -0.82 5.27 -20.39
C TYR A 191 -0.07 4.85 -19.12
N LEU A 192 1.02 5.56 -18.78
CA LEU A 192 1.84 5.24 -17.60
C LEU A 192 1.03 5.28 -16.29
N PRO A 193 0.24 6.34 -16.01
CA PRO A 193 -0.66 6.36 -14.86
C PRO A 193 -1.62 5.17 -14.80
N THR A 194 -2.28 4.85 -15.91
CA THR A 194 -3.25 3.75 -15.96
C THR A 194 -2.58 2.38 -15.74
N MET A 195 -1.39 2.18 -16.31
CA MET A 195 -0.55 1.00 -16.06
C MET A 195 -0.13 0.90 -14.59
N VAL A 196 0.27 2.00 -13.95
CA VAL A 196 0.64 2.03 -12.52
C VAL A 196 -0.57 1.65 -11.65
N VAL A 197 -1.78 2.09 -11.99
CA VAL A 197 -3.00 1.65 -11.28
C VAL A 197 -3.22 0.14 -11.42
N GLY A 198 -3.07 -0.42 -12.63
CA GLY A 198 -3.16 -1.88 -12.82
C GLY A 198 -2.12 -2.64 -12.01
N LEU A 199 -0.85 -2.22 -12.06
CA LEU A 199 0.23 -2.80 -11.24
C LEU A 199 -0.03 -2.68 -9.74
N PHE A 200 -0.63 -1.59 -9.29
CA PHE A 200 -1.02 -1.40 -7.89
C PHE A 200 -2.15 -2.36 -7.48
N ILE A 201 -3.14 -2.59 -8.36
CA ILE A 201 -4.18 -3.61 -8.15
C ILE A 201 -3.54 -4.99 -8.02
N VAL A 202 -2.61 -5.35 -8.91
CA VAL A 202 -1.86 -6.62 -8.88
C VAL A 202 -1.20 -6.81 -7.51
N TRP A 203 -0.44 -5.79 -7.09
CA TRP A 203 0.31 -5.81 -5.84
C TRP A 203 -0.62 -5.97 -4.63
N MET A 204 -1.75 -5.28 -4.63
CA MET A 204 -2.77 -5.37 -3.57
C MET A 204 -3.43 -6.74 -3.50
N LEU A 205 -3.78 -7.32 -4.65
CA LEU A 205 -4.35 -8.66 -4.71
C LEU A 205 -3.35 -9.70 -4.20
N ALA A 206 -2.07 -9.58 -4.57
CA ALA A 206 -1.03 -10.49 -4.09
C ALA A 206 -0.87 -10.45 -2.56
N GLN A 207 -0.99 -9.27 -1.94
CA GLN A 207 -0.93 -9.13 -0.48
C GLN A 207 -2.21 -9.63 0.22
N ALA A 208 -3.37 -9.43 -0.38
CA ALA A 208 -4.65 -9.87 0.18
C ALA A 208 -4.91 -11.38 -0.01
N TYR A 209 -4.35 -11.99 -1.06
CA TYR A 209 -4.55 -13.40 -1.39
C TYR A 209 -4.32 -14.38 -0.22
N PRO A 210 -3.22 -14.31 0.56
CA PRO A 210 -3.02 -15.22 1.69
C PRO A 210 -4.13 -15.10 2.75
N LEU A 211 -4.67 -13.90 3.00
CA LEU A 211 -5.77 -13.71 3.96
C LEU A 211 -7.08 -14.34 3.49
N VAL A 212 -7.35 -14.26 2.19
CA VAL A 212 -8.61 -14.73 1.58
C VAL A 212 -8.52 -16.20 1.16
N SER A 213 -7.32 -16.78 1.13
CA SER A 213 -7.07 -18.15 0.66
C SER A 213 -7.88 -19.22 1.39
N ALA A 214 -8.12 -19.02 2.69
CA ALA A 214 -8.86 -19.94 3.56
C ALA A 214 -10.38 -19.72 3.58
N TRP A 215 -10.90 -18.74 2.82
CA TRP A 215 -12.33 -18.43 2.81
C TRP A 215 -13.11 -19.43 1.95
N GLN A 216 -14.42 -19.51 2.20
CA GLN A 216 -15.33 -20.26 1.34
C GLN A 216 -15.20 -19.80 -0.13
N PRO A 217 -15.30 -20.71 -1.12
CA PRO A 217 -15.01 -20.40 -2.53
C PRO A 217 -15.79 -19.21 -3.07
N LEU A 218 -17.09 -19.11 -2.77
CA LEU A 218 -17.93 -17.99 -3.23
C LEU A 218 -17.42 -16.64 -2.71
N PHE A 219 -17.14 -16.53 -1.41
CA PHE A 219 -16.64 -15.31 -0.79
C PHE A 219 -15.22 -14.95 -1.27
N LYS A 220 -14.38 -15.96 -1.50
CA LYS A 220 -13.03 -15.78 -2.06
C LYS A 220 -13.10 -15.16 -3.46
N TRP A 221 -13.87 -15.76 -4.37
CA TRP A 221 -13.96 -15.27 -5.74
C TRP A 221 -14.70 -13.93 -5.82
N SER A 222 -15.73 -13.71 -5.01
CA SER A 222 -16.40 -12.40 -4.97
C SER A 222 -15.46 -11.29 -4.48
N ALA A 223 -14.65 -11.56 -3.45
CA ALA A 223 -13.70 -10.58 -2.93
C ALA A 223 -12.61 -10.25 -3.97
N LEU A 224 -12.08 -11.27 -4.65
CA LEU A 224 -11.08 -11.10 -5.71
C LEU A 224 -11.64 -10.41 -6.95
N ALA A 225 -12.92 -10.61 -7.27
CA ALA A 225 -13.59 -9.92 -8.39
C ALA A 225 -13.81 -8.43 -8.11
N ILE A 226 -14.25 -8.11 -6.88
CA ILE A 226 -14.69 -6.76 -6.49
C ILE A 226 -13.49 -5.88 -6.15
N ALA A 227 -12.41 -6.44 -5.59
CA ALA A 227 -11.24 -5.68 -5.15
C ALA A 227 -10.61 -4.79 -6.24
N PRO A 228 -10.38 -5.24 -7.49
CA PRO A 228 -9.89 -4.38 -8.58
C PRO A 228 -10.74 -3.14 -8.80
N PHE A 229 -12.07 -3.29 -8.80
CA PHE A 229 -13.00 -2.18 -8.97
C PHE A 229 -12.93 -1.19 -7.82
N VAL A 230 -12.89 -1.68 -6.58
CA VAL A 230 -12.81 -0.83 -5.39
C VAL A 230 -11.49 -0.05 -5.38
N ILE A 231 -10.37 -0.70 -5.70
CA ILE A 231 -9.06 -0.05 -5.76
C ILE A 231 -8.99 0.97 -6.90
N ALA A 232 -9.49 0.62 -8.09
CA ALA A 232 -9.58 1.54 -9.23
C ALA A 232 -10.47 2.75 -8.91
N PHE A 233 -11.61 2.52 -8.25
CA PHE A 233 -12.53 3.57 -7.82
C PHE A 233 -11.89 4.50 -6.80
N ILE A 234 -11.21 3.96 -5.78
CA ILE A 234 -10.47 4.75 -4.78
C ILE A 234 -9.38 5.59 -5.45
N THR A 235 -8.58 4.99 -6.33
CA THR A 235 -7.51 5.70 -7.07
C THR A 235 -8.07 6.81 -7.97
N THR A 236 -9.27 6.59 -8.52
CA THR A 236 -9.98 7.62 -9.28
C THR A 236 -10.39 8.78 -8.38
N LEU A 237 -11.01 8.50 -7.23
CA LEU A 237 -11.43 9.53 -6.30
C LEU A 237 -10.24 10.38 -5.83
N THR A 238 -9.11 9.75 -5.48
CA THR A 238 -7.89 10.48 -5.09
C THR A 238 -7.34 11.33 -6.23
N SER A 239 -7.45 10.86 -7.47
CA SER A 239 -6.99 11.58 -8.67
C SER A 239 -7.87 12.75 -9.06
N MET A 240 -9.20 12.67 -8.88
CA MET A 240 -10.11 13.79 -9.17
C MET A 240 -9.93 14.98 -8.23
N VAL A 241 -9.53 14.72 -6.98
CA VAL A 241 -9.34 15.75 -5.94
C VAL A 241 -8.18 16.71 -6.27
N PHE A 242 -7.34 16.41 -7.27
CA PHE A 242 -6.30 17.34 -7.73
C PHE A 242 -6.83 18.69 -8.25
N ILE A 243 -8.10 18.77 -8.67
CA ILE A 243 -8.73 20.06 -9.00
C ILE A 243 -8.82 20.97 -7.77
N ALA A 244 -9.11 20.41 -6.59
CA ALA A 244 -9.16 21.13 -5.32
C ALA A 244 -7.76 21.50 -4.79
N GLY A 245 -6.72 20.90 -5.37
CA GLY A 245 -5.33 21.23 -5.16
C GLY A 245 -4.51 20.14 -4.46
N TRP A 246 -3.19 20.34 -4.48
CA TRP A 246 -2.19 19.36 -4.06
C TRP A 246 -2.38 18.86 -2.62
N ASN A 247 -2.69 19.78 -1.69
CA ASN A 247 -2.86 19.41 -0.27
C ASN A 247 -4.09 18.53 -0.04
N ALA A 248 -5.21 18.81 -0.73
CA ALA A 248 -6.41 17.99 -0.63
C ALA A 248 -6.15 16.59 -1.19
N ALA A 249 -5.52 16.50 -2.37
CA ALA A 249 -5.17 15.22 -2.98
C ALA A 249 -4.24 14.38 -2.09
N LEU A 250 -3.24 15.00 -1.44
CA LEU A 250 -2.37 14.32 -0.47
C LEU A 250 -3.14 13.80 0.75
N MET A 251 -4.04 14.60 1.31
CA MET A 251 -4.85 14.19 2.47
C MET A 251 -5.75 13.00 2.15
N PHE A 252 -6.46 13.05 1.02
CA PHE A 252 -7.32 11.95 0.58
C PHE A 252 -6.51 10.70 0.25
N SER A 253 -5.36 10.86 -0.42
CA SER A 253 -4.46 9.73 -0.73
C SER A 253 -3.91 9.10 0.55
N LEU A 254 -3.54 9.90 1.56
CA LEU A 254 -3.09 9.39 2.85
C LEU A 254 -4.19 8.63 3.60
N PHE A 255 -5.41 9.16 3.62
CA PHE A 255 -6.55 8.51 4.25
C PHE A 255 -6.83 7.14 3.63
N PHE A 256 -6.93 7.08 2.30
CA PHE A 256 -7.19 5.83 1.58
C PHE A 256 -6.00 4.87 1.61
N ALA A 257 -4.75 5.37 1.62
CA ALA A 257 -3.56 4.54 1.80
C ALA A 257 -3.58 3.81 3.13
N LEU A 258 -3.92 4.50 4.23
CA LEU A 258 -4.05 3.87 5.56
C LEU A 258 -5.19 2.86 5.60
N PHE A 259 -6.33 3.19 4.98
CA PHE A 259 -7.46 2.28 4.86
C PHE A 259 -7.09 1.00 4.11
N LEU A 260 -6.45 1.12 2.94
CA LEU A 260 -6.01 -0.02 2.12
C LEU A 260 -4.93 -0.84 2.82
N ALA A 261 -3.94 -0.20 3.47
CA ALA A 261 -2.89 -0.89 4.21
C ALA A 261 -3.44 -1.66 5.43
N GLY A 262 -4.49 -1.14 6.07
CA GLY A 262 -5.22 -1.84 7.12
C GLY A 262 -5.98 -3.05 6.58
N TYR A 263 -6.71 -2.88 5.48
CA TYR A 263 -7.52 -3.94 4.87
C TYR A 263 -6.67 -5.08 4.29
N SER A 264 -5.54 -4.77 3.63
CA SER A 264 -4.67 -5.78 3.02
C SER A 264 -3.90 -6.62 4.06
N GLY A 265 -4.02 -6.32 5.35
CA GLY A 265 -3.28 -7.00 6.41
C GLY A 265 -1.82 -6.59 6.48
N VAL A 266 -1.33 -5.69 5.62
CA VAL A 266 0.07 -5.21 5.62
C VAL A 266 0.47 -4.65 6.97
N LEU A 267 -0.42 -3.88 7.62
CA LEU A 267 -0.14 -3.35 8.96
C LEU A 267 0.01 -4.45 10.02
N THR A 268 -0.67 -5.59 9.84
CA THR A 268 -0.62 -6.72 10.77
C THR A 268 0.57 -7.65 10.51
N THR A 269 1.01 -7.78 9.26
CA THR A 269 2.18 -8.59 8.87
C THR A 269 3.48 -7.79 8.91
N LEU A 270 3.41 -6.46 9.05
CA LEU A 270 4.56 -5.57 9.10
C LEU A 270 5.60 -6.03 10.14
N PRO A 271 5.25 -6.28 11.42
CA PRO A 271 6.21 -6.76 12.42
C PRO A 271 6.90 -8.07 12.00
N GLU A 272 6.13 -9.04 11.48
CA GLU A 272 6.66 -10.32 10.99
C GLU A 272 7.65 -10.13 9.84
N THR A 273 7.32 -9.27 8.88
CA THR A 273 8.21 -8.96 7.75
C THR A 273 9.47 -8.23 8.21
N MET A 274 9.39 -7.34 9.20
CA MET A 274 10.56 -6.64 9.75
C MET A 274 11.52 -7.59 10.46
N VAL A 275 10.98 -8.43 11.34
CA VAL A 275 11.78 -9.39 12.10
C VAL A 275 12.50 -10.33 11.12
N LYS A 276 11.84 -10.70 10.02
CA LYS A 276 12.45 -11.48 8.93
C LYS A 276 13.50 -10.71 8.13
N THR A 277 13.22 -9.48 7.67
CA THR A 277 14.15 -8.68 6.83
C THR A 277 15.38 -8.22 7.59
N LEU A 278 15.25 -7.91 8.87
CA LEU A 278 16.38 -7.60 9.75
C LEU A 278 17.15 -8.86 10.20
N GLY A 279 16.67 -10.05 9.82
CA GLY A 279 17.29 -11.32 10.19
C GLY A 279 17.20 -11.66 11.67
N LEU A 280 16.26 -11.03 12.38
CA LEU A 280 16.04 -11.13 13.82
C LEU A 280 15.11 -12.28 14.22
N GLY A 281 14.46 -12.94 13.25
CA GLY A 281 13.55 -14.06 13.50
C GLY A 281 12.57 -14.30 12.34
N ASN A 282 11.56 -15.12 12.57
CA ASN A 282 10.60 -15.60 11.57
C ASN A 282 11.26 -16.14 10.27
N TYR A 283 12.35 -16.88 10.42
CA TYR A 283 13.04 -17.57 9.32
C TYR A 283 13.28 -19.03 9.67
N GLN A 284 13.35 -19.88 8.64
CA GLN A 284 13.67 -21.29 8.80
C GLN A 284 15.19 -21.46 8.76
N ALA A 285 15.77 -21.99 9.83
CA ALA A 285 17.19 -22.31 9.89
C ALA A 285 17.39 -23.77 9.44
N LYS A 286 18.36 -23.98 8.55
CA LYS A 286 18.69 -25.33 8.02
C LYS A 286 19.32 -26.20 9.10
N ALA A 287 20.18 -25.60 9.93
CA ALA A 287 20.77 -26.25 11.09
C ALA A 287 21.12 -25.22 12.17
N ILE A 288 20.85 -25.56 13.42
CA ILE A 288 21.35 -24.85 14.61
C ILE A 288 22.26 -25.80 15.36
N VAL A 289 23.54 -25.46 15.44
CA VAL A 289 24.55 -26.23 16.16
C VAL A 289 24.62 -25.70 17.59
N LEU A 290 24.23 -26.54 18.55
CA LEU A 290 24.32 -26.22 19.97
C LEU A 290 25.74 -26.46 20.50
N ASP A 291 26.10 -25.74 21.56
CA ASP A 291 27.36 -25.98 22.25
C ASP A 291 27.33 -27.34 22.98
N ALA A 292 28.46 -28.06 22.91
CA ALA A 292 28.59 -29.40 23.47
C ALA A 292 28.39 -29.41 25.00
N SER A 293 28.70 -28.29 25.66
CA SER A 293 28.51 -28.10 27.10
C SER A 293 27.03 -28.01 27.52
N TYR A 294 26.15 -27.54 26.63
CA TYR A 294 24.72 -27.43 26.85
C TYR A 294 24.04 -28.80 26.68
N CYS A 295 24.48 -29.56 25.68
CA CYS A 295 23.99 -30.92 25.44
C CYS A 295 24.41 -31.96 26.46
N ALA A 296 25.55 -31.75 27.14
CA ALA A 296 26.00 -32.65 28.20
C ALA A 296 25.14 -32.55 29.48
N LYS A 297 24.28 -31.52 29.61
CA LYS A 297 23.37 -31.33 30.74
C LYS A 297 22.02 -32.02 30.44
N GLU A 298 21.36 -32.57 31.48
CA GLU A 298 20.06 -33.27 31.39
C GLU A 298 18.91 -32.48 30.72
N GLN A 299 19.11 -31.18 30.43
CA GLN A 299 18.19 -30.33 29.68
C GLN A 299 18.04 -30.72 28.20
N ALA A 300 18.94 -31.54 27.65
CA ALA A 300 18.83 -32.08 26.29
C ALA A 300 17.60 -33.00 26.07
N LYS A 301 17.00 -33.53 27.15
CA LYS A 301 15.82 -34.44 27.06
C LYS A 301 14.54 -33.79 26.53
N VAL A 302 14.48 -32.45 26.45
CA VAL A 302 13.26 -31.70 26.05
C VAL A 302 13.31 -31.28 24.57
N LEU A 303 14.47 -31.35 23.91
CA LEU A 303 14.64 -30.95 22.51
C LEU A 303 14.95 -32.18 21.64
N PRO A 304 14.30 -32.36 20.46
CA PRO A 304 14.60 -33.43 19.52
C PRO A 304 15.94 -33.12 18.84
N THR A 305 17.03 -33.52 19.49
CA THR A 305 18.40 -33.25 19.05
C THR A 305 19.02 -34.55 18.54
N ASN A 306 19.70 -34.52 17.40
CA ASN A 306 20.47 -35.67 16.90
C ASN A 306 21.73 -35.90 17.74
N ASP A 307 22.39 -37.07 17.61
CA ASP A 307 23.61 -37.47 18.33
C ASP A 307 24.80 -36.47 18.22
N GLN A 308 24.72 -35.53 17.28
CA GLN A 308 25.69 -34.44 17.06
C GLN A 308 25.26 -33.08 17.64
N CYS A 309 24.17 -33.01 18.43
CA CYS A 309 23.66 -31.78 19.01
C CYS A 309 23.31 -30.69 18.00
N VAL A 310 22.74 -31.13 16.88
CA VAL A 310 22.25 -30.27 15.81
C VAL A 310 20.74 -30.37 15.80
N LEU A 311 20.05 -29.21 15.86
CA LEU A 311 18.65 -29.13 15.49
C LEU A 311 18.55 -28.83 13.99
N GLN A 312 17.80 -29.65 13.27
CA GLN A 312 17.54 -29.48 11.85
C GLN A 312 16.13 -28.93 11.64
N ASP A 313 15.95 -28.14 10.57
CA ASP A 313 14.66 -27.59 10.13
C ASP A 313 13.85 -26.86 11.22
N VAL A 314 14.51 -25.96 11.97
CA VAL A 314 13.84 -25.21 13.04
C VAL A 314 13.40 -23.83 12.58
N GLN A 315 12.15 -23.47 12.91
CA GLN A 315 11.68 -22.11 12.72
C GLN A 315 12.18 -21.22 13.87
N VAL A 316 13.11 -20.33 13.56
CA VAL A 316 13.58 -19.31 14.50
C VAL A 316 12.54 -18.21 14.56
N VAL A 317 11.84 -18.08 15.68
CA VAL A 317 10.83 -17.03 15.87
C VAL A 317 11.51 -15.72 16.27
N TRP A 318 12.58 -15.79 17.06
CA TRP A 318 13.35 -14.63 17.52
C TRP A 318 14.80 -15.00 17.84
N SER A 319 15.76 -14.13 17.49
CA SER A 319 17.20 -14.36 17.63
C SER A 319 17.98 -13.16 18.18
N LEU A 320 17.34 -12.24 18.90
CA LEU A 320 17.98 -11.04 19.43
C LEU A 320 17.90 -10.98 20.97
N GLY A 321 19.04 -10.74 21.62
CA GLY A 321 19.18 -10.67 23.08
C GLY A 321 19.79 -11.94 23.69
N GLU A 322 19.48 -12.22 24.96
CA GLU A 322 20.09 -13.32 25.73
C GLU A 322 19.50 -14.69 25.41
N ALA A 323 18.36 -14.76 24.70
CA ALA A 323 17.68 -16.00 24.38
C ALA A 323 17.16 -16.04 22.93
N PHE A 324 17.33 -17.19 22.29
CA PHE A 324 16.69 -17.57 21.05
C PHE A 324 15.35 -18.24 21.36
N VAL A 325 14.32 -17.87 20.60
CA VAL A 325 13.01 -18.51 20.67
C VAL A 325 12.82 -19.29 19.39
N LEU A 326 12.69 -20.61 19.55
CA LEU A 326 12.51 -21.56 18.47
C LEU A 326 11.09 -22.13 18.53
N ARG A 327 10.48 -22.35 17.38
CA ARG A 327 9.28 -23.17 17.25
C ARG A 327 9.69 -24.51 16.65
N LEU A 328 9.46 -25.58 17.41
CA LEU A 328 9.78 -26.95 17.02
C LEU A 328 8.70 -27.49 16.05
N ALA A 329 9.02 -28.61 15.38
CA ALA A 329 8.10 -29.28 14.46
C ALA A 329 6.75 -29.66 15.11
N ASP A 330 6.75 -29.91 16.42
CA ASP A 330 5.55 -30.25 17.21
C ASP A 330 4.70 -29.02 17.59
N GLY A 331 5.07 -27.82 17.11
CA GLY A 331 4.38 -26.55 17.40
C GLY A 331 4.72 -25.93 18.76
N SER A 332 5.48 -26.63 19.62
CA SER A 332 5.96 -26.13 20.90
C SER A 332 7.04 -25.05 20.73
N ALA A 333 7.05 -24.06 21.63
CA ALA A 333 8.05 -23.01 21.65
C ALA A 333 9.14 -23.33 22.69
N ALA A 334 10.39 -23.41 22.26
CA ALA A 334 11.55 -23.57 23.13
C ALA A 334 12.35 -22.27 23.24
N ARG A 335 12.84 -21.97 24.43
CA ARG A 335 13.75 -20.85 24.69
C ARG A 335 15.14 -21.40 24.97
N LEU A 336 16.12 -21.01 24.18
CA LEU A 336 17.52 -21.40 24.35
C LEU A 336 18.35 -20.15 24.67
N PRO A 337 19.25 -20.20 25.65
CA PRO A 337 20.17 -19.08 25.87
C PRO A 337 21.10 -18.92 24.67
N ALA A 338 21.40 -17.67 24.28
CA ALA A 338 22.26 -17.37 23.15
C ALA A 338 23.67 -17.97 23.30
N ALA A 339 24.16 -18.08 24.53
CA ALA A 339 25.44 -18.73 24.85
C ALA A 339 25.47 -20.24 24.54
N ALA A 340 24.31 -20.89 24.40
CA ALA A 340 24.22 -22.30 24.03
C ALA A 340 24.26 -22.54 22.52
N ILE A 341 24.27 -21.49 21.68
CA ILE A 341 24.31 -21.61 20.22
C ILE A 341 25.70 -21.31 19.71
N ARG A 342 26.32 -22.29 19.05
CA ARG A 342 27.68 -22.18 18.52
C ARG A 342 27.70 -21.70 17.07
N ALA A 343 26.76 -22.18 16.25
CA ALA A 343 26.65 -21.77 14.86
C ALA A 343 25.20 -21.90 14.36
N LEU A 344 24.81 -20.98 13.47
CA LEU A 344 23.51 -20.97 12.82
C LEU A 344 23.70 -20.96 11.30
N VAL A 345 23.17 -21.98 10.62
CA VAL A 345 23.26 -22.12 9.17
C VAL A 345 21.96 -21.63 8.55
N LYS A 346 22.03 -20.46 7.90
CA LYS A 346 20.93 -19.92 7.07
C LYS A 346 20.96 -20.62 5.70
N PRO A 347 19.80 -20.77 5.02
CA PRO A 347 19.73 -21.28 3.66
C PRO A 347 20.52 -20.44 2.67
#